data_AF-A0AAV4HPX4-F1
#
_entry.id   AF-A0AAV4HPX4-F1
#
_cell.length_a   1.000
_cell.length_b   1.000
_cell.length_c   1.000
_cell.angle_alpha   90.00
_cell.angle_beta   90.00
_cell.angle_gamma   90.00
#
_symmetry.space_group_name_H-M   'P 1'
#
loop_
_entity.id
_entity.type
_entity.pdbx_description
1 polymer ?
#
loop_
_entity_poly.entity_id
_entity_poly.type
_entity_poly.pdbx_seq_one_letter_code
_entity_poly.pdbx_strand_id
1 'polypeptide(L)'
;MAAVKFLAVLCCAACAGADLSERLRYFETLHHVNLKVRSRRSADSPHIERKDVSFSALGRTFDLTLTPGTPVVGSDFRAKVVRGDGSMSDLYVDLNNFYNGHLSGDSSVKADAFVEDGIWTANIYDKDEIYTLEPSSPHLPKSDNHTMIVYKQSDIVWDSIYPDLAGSPNQK
;
A
#
# COMPACT_ATOMS: atom_id res chain seq x y z
N MET A 1 42.66 20.93 22.01
CA MET A 1 41.30 20.95 21.42
C MET A 1 40.67 19.60 21.69
N ALA A 2 39.67 19.56 22.56
CA ALA A 2 38.96 18.33 22.92
C ALA A 2 37.90 18.03 21.85
N ALA A 3 37.99 16.85 21.21
CA ALA A 3 36.96 16.37 20.30
C ALA A 3 35.88 15.64 21.13
N VAL A 4 34.72 16.28 21.26
CA VAL A 4 33.52 15.69 21.85
C VAL A 4 33.05 14.57 20.92
N LYS A 5 33.15 13.32 21.37
CA LYS A 5 32.60 12.17 20.65
C LYS A 5 31.14 12.01 21.05
N PHE A 6 30.23 12.39 20.16
CA PHE A 6 28.81 12.04 20.31
C PHE A 6 28.65 10.55 20.00
N LEU A 7 28.41 9.76 21.05
CA LEU A 7 27.98 8.38 20.95
C LEU A 7 26.45 8.39 20.79
N ALA A 8 25.98 8.26 19.55
CA ALA A 8 24.57 7.97 19.30
C ALA A 8 24.35 6.47 19.54
N VAL A 9 23.86 6.13 20.73
CA VAL A 9 23.35 4.80 21.04
C VAL A 9 22.02 4.66 20.30
N LEU A 10 22.04 4.00 19.13
CA LEU A 10 20.81 3.49 18.55
C LEU A 10 20.42 2.27 19.40
N CYS A 11 19.68 2.53 20.48
CA CYS A 11 19.06 1.50 21.29
C CYS A 11 18.21 0.67 20.32
N CYS A 12 18.59 -0.60 20.14
CA CYS A 12 17.70 -1.62 19.61
C CYS A 12 16.57 -1.77 20.64
N ALA A 13 15.60 -0.86 20.59
CA ALA A 13 14.29 -1.18 21.06
C ALA A 13 13.87 -2.37 20.20
N ALA A 14 13.77 -3.55 20.82
CA ALA A 14 12.78 -4.50 20.37
C ALA A 14 11.47 -3.68 20.38
N CYS A 15 11.12 -3.10 19.22
CA CYS A 15 9.87 -2.40 19.06
C CYS A 15 8.83 -3.47 19.35
N ALA A 16 8.25 -3.40 20.54
CA ALA A 16 6.92 -3.93 20.78
C ALA A 16 6.13 -3.55 19.53
N GLY A 17 5.73 -4.54 18.74
CA GLY A 17 4.91 -4.29 17.57
C GLY A 17 3.71 -3.51 18.08
N ALA A 18 3.68 -2.20 17.80
CA ALA A 18 2.55 -1.38 18.15
C ALA A 18 1.35 -2.09 17.54
N ASP A 19 0.38 -2.44 18.40
CA ASP A 19 -0.80 -3.17 17.96
C ASP A 19 -1.43 -2.36 16.81
N LEU A 20 -1.90 -3.03 15.75
CA LEU A 20 -2.49 -2.34 14.62
C LEU A 20 -3.64 -1.42 15.08
N SER A 21 -4.32 -1.80 16.16
CA SER A 21 -5.35 -0.98 16.82
C SER A 21 -4.86 0.35 17.40
N GLU A 22 -3.56 0.53 17.63
CA GLU A 22 -2.99 1.82 18.06
C GLU A 22 -2.81 2.79 16.88
N ARG A 23 -2.80 2.28 15.64
CA ARG A 23 -2.55 3.04 14.42
C ARG A 23 -3.80 3.18 13.54
N LEU A 24 -4.71 2.23 13.62
CA LEU A 24 -5.98 2.21 12.90
C LEU A 24 -7.14 2.07 13.87
N ARG A 25 -8.10 3.00 13.80
CA ARG A 25 -9.36 2.94 14.57
C ARG A 25 -10.23 1.76 14.14
N TYR A 26 -10.20 1.43 12.86
CA TYR A 26 -10.93 0.32 12.27
C TYR A 26 -10.23 -0.19 11.01
N PHE A 27 -10.28 -1.50 10.82
CA PHE A 27 -9.86 -2.18 9.59
C PHE A 27 -10.61 -3.50 9.46
N GLU A 28 -10.76 -3.98 8.22
CA GLU A 28 -11.25 -5.32 7.93
C GLU A 28 -10.14 -6.17 7.34
N THR A 29 -10.16 -7.47 7.61
CA THR A 29 -9.23 -8.42 7.01
C THR A 29 -9.82 -9.05 5.76
N LEU A 30 -9.02 -9.20 4.71
CA LEU A 30 -9.37 -9.94 3.51
C LEU A 30 -8.37 -11.07 3.24
N HIS A 31 -8.86 -12.13 2.63
CA HIS A 31 -8.02 -13.17 2.05
C HIS A 31 -7.94 -12.97 0.53
N HIS A 32 -6.75 -13.12 -0.06
CA HIS A 32 -6.53 -12.87 -1.50
C HIS A 32 -7.44 -13.70 -2.41
N VAL A 33 -7.82 -14.91 -1.99
CA VAL A 33 -8.78 -15.75 -2.73
C VAL A 33 -10.19 -15.15 -2.84
N ASN A 34 -10.53 -14.20 -1.97
CA ASN A 34 -11.82 -13.52 -1.99
C ASN A 34 -11.87 -12.41 -3.04
N LEU A 35 -10.72 -11.99 -3.56
CA LEU A 35 -10.65 -11.04 -4.67
C LEU A 35 -10.95 -11.79 -5.97
N LYS A 36 -11.93 -11.29 -6.73
CA LYS A 36 -12.20 -11.79 -8.08
C LYS A 36 -11.38 -10.97 -9.06
N VAL A 37 -10.36 -11.59 -9.62
CA VAL A 37 -9.49 -10.97 -10.63
C VAL A 37 -9.80 -11.55 -12.01
N ARG A 38 -10.07 -10.69 -12.98
CA ARG A 38 -10.28 -11.08 -14.38
C ARG A 38 -9.33 -10.31 -15.29
N SER A 39 -8.58 -11.05 -16.10
CA SER A 39 -7.76 -10.47 -17.16
C SER A 39 -8.55 -10.23 -18.43
N ARG A 40 -8.41 -9.06 -19.04
CA ARG A 40 -9.01 -8.72 -20.33
C ARG A 40 -7.96 -8.07 -21.23
N ARG A 41 -7.81 -8.59 -22.46
CA ARG A 41 -7.00 -7.93 -23.47
C ARG A 41 -7.82 -6.83 -24.13
N SER A 42 -7.21 -5.67 -24.34
CA SER A 42 -7.86 -4.64 -25.14
C SER A 42 -7.99 -5.12 -26.60
N ALA A 43 -9.17 -4.95 -27.20
CA ALA A 43 -9.38 -5.26 -28.61
C ALA A 43 -8.51 -4.37 -29.52
N ASP A 44 -8.31 -3.11 -29.10
CA ASP A 44 -7.53 -2.11 -29.84
C ASP A 44 -6.03 -2.18 -29.52
N SER A 45 -5.64 -2.87 -28.46
CA SER A 45 -4.25 -3.01 -28.00
C SER A 45 -4.04 -4.38 -27.35
N PRO A 46 -3.90 -5.45 -28.16
CA PRO A 46 -3.89 -6.82 -27.66
C PRO A 46 -2.73 -7.14 -26.71
N HIS A 47 -1.70 -6.29 -26.67
CA HIS A 47 -0.56 -6.37 -25.77
C HIS A 47 -0.82 -5.76 -24.38
N ILE A 48 -1.90 -4.99 -24.20
CA ILE A 48 -2.27 -4.41 -22.91
C ILE A 48 -3.29 -5.32 -22.25
N GLU A 49 -2.88 -5.97 -21.16
CA GLU A 49 -3.73 -6.81 -20.34
C GLU A 49 -4.30 -6.00 -19.17
N ARG A 50 -5.55 -5.57 -19.31
CA ARG A 50 -6.33 -4.92 -18.25
C ARG A 50 -6.75 -5.95 -17.21
N LYS A 51 -6.81 -5.54 -15.95
CA LYS A 51 -7.33 -6.34 -14.84
C LYS A 51 -8.62 -5.72 -14.31
N ASP A 52 -9.68 -6.51 -14.27
CA ASP A 52 -10.87 -6.17 -13.50
C ASP A 52 -10.75 -6.85 -12.14
N VAL A 53 -10.73 -6.08 -11.04
CA VAL A 53 -10.53 -6.57 -9.67
C VAL A 53 -11.73 -6.21 -8.82
N SER A 54 -12.42 -7.22 -8.29
CA SER A 54 -13.61 -7.05 -7.47
C SER A 54 -13.44 -7.61 -6.06
N PHE A 55 -13.79 -6.81 -5.05
CA PHE A 55 -13.86 -7.23 -3.65
C PHE A 55 -14.87 -6.39 -2.86
N SER A 56 -15.25 -6.86 -1.68
CA SER A 56 -16.12 -6.11 -0.78
C SER A 56 -15.45 -5.96 0.59
N ALA A 57 -15.49 -4.75 1.13
CA ALA A 57 -14.98 -4.40 2.45
C ALA A 57 -15.63 -3.09 2.92
N LEU A 58 -15.68 -2.86 4.23
CA LEU A 58 -16.13 -1.60 4.83
C LEU A 58 -17.57 -1.22 4.42
N GLY A 59 -18.41 -2.23 4.22
CA GLY A 59 -19.79 -2.08 3.75
C GLY A 59 -19.94 -1.66 2.29
N ARG A 60 -18.89 -1.72 1.47
CA ARG A 60 -18.88 -1.33 0.05
C ARG A 60 -18.29 -2.42 -0.83
N THR A 61 -18.73 -2.49 -2.08
CA THR A 61 -18.10 -3.29 -3.14
C THR A 61 -17.26 -2.39 -4.04
N PHE A 62 -16.04 -2.81 -4.31
CA PHE A 62 -15.08 -2.16 -5.19
C PHE A 62 -14.89 -3.03 -6.42
N ASP A 63 -15.42 -2.61 -7.56
CA ASP A 63 -15.23 -3.23 -8.86
C ASP A 63 -14.27 -2.39 -9.70
N LEU A 64 -12.97 -2.61 -9.56
CA LEU A 64 -11.94 -1.78 -10.18
C LEU A 64 -11.65 -2.23 -11.62
N THR A 65 -11.53 -1.26 -12.53
CA THR A 65 -11.01 -1.47 -13.89
C THR A 65 -9.60 -0.90 -13.97
N LEU A 66 -8.59 -1.75 -14.06
CA LEU A 66 -7.17 -1.42 -13.88
C LEU A 66 -6.35 -1.67 -15.15
N THR A 67 -5.60 -0.66 -15.61
CA THR A 67 -4.68 -0.76 -16.75
C THR A 67 -3.24 -0.80 -16.26
N PRO A 68 -2.37 -1.65 -16.82
CA PRO A 68 -0.95 -1.69 -16.44
C PRO A 68 -0.25 -0.35 -16.63
N GLY A 69 0.70 -0.07 -15.75
CA GLY A 69 1.52 1.14 -15.73
C GLY A 69 1.22 2.04 -14.54
N THR A 70 2.17 2.93 -14.27
CA THR A 70 2.08 3.95 -13.22
C THR A 70 2.46 5.30 -13.82
N PRO A 71 1.74 6.39 -13.50
CA PRO A 71 2.12 7.73 -13.95
C PRO A 71 3.32 8.30 -13.19
N VAL A 72 3.75 7.64 -12.11
CA VAL A 72 4.69 8.21 -11.13
C VAL A 72 6.11 7.65 -11.27
N VAL A 73 6.28 6.47 -11.89
CA VAL A 73 7.59 5.82 -12.03
C VAL A 73 8.04 5.84 -13.48
N GLY A 74 9.17 6.49 -13.75
CA GLY A 74 9.78 6.57 -15.08
C GLY A 74 10.27 5.22 -15.58
N SER A 75 10.32 5.04 -16.90
CA SER A 75 10.78 3.78 -17.54
C SER A 75 12.26 3.47 -17.27
N ASP A 76 13.04 4.46 -16.88
CA ASP A 76 14.45 4.38 -16.50
C ASP A 76 14.67 4.26 -14.99
N PHE A 77 13.62 4.05 -14.20
CA PHE A 77 13.73 3.89 -12.75
C PHE A 77 14.73 2.79 -12.36
N ARG A 78 15.59 3.10 -11.39
CA ARG A 78 16.58 2.19 -10.82
C ARG A 78 16.60 2.37 -9.30
N ALA A 79 16.63 1.25 -8.58
CA ALA A 79 16.75 1.24 -7.12
C ALA A 79 17.94 0.37 -6.68
N LYS A 80 18.48 0.67 -5.50
CA LYS A 80 19.54 -0.13 -4.85
C LYS A 80 19.16 -0.33 -3.39
N VAL A 81 19.40 -1.53 -2.88
CA VAL A 81 19.37 -1.82 -1.44
C VAL A 81 20.76 -1.53 -0.88
N VAL A 82 20.83 -0.66 0.12
CA VAL A 82 22.04 -0.39 0.89
C VAL A 82 21.88 -1.00 2.27
N ARG A 83 22.78 -1.92 2.64
CA ARG A 83 22.77 -2.59 3.95
C ARG A 83 23.58 -1.79 4.97
N GLY A 84 23.42 -2.13 6.25
CA GLY A 84 24.10 -1.44 7.36
C GLY A 84 25.64 -1.52 7.32
N ASP A 85 26.19 -2.50 6.61
CA ASP A 85 27.64 -2.66 6.38
C ASP A 85 28.15 -1.83 5.18
N GLY A 86 27.28 -1.07 4.52
CA GLY A 86 27.60 -0.27 3.33
C GLY A 86 27.57 -1.07 2.02
N SER A 87 27.29 -2.37 2.05
CA SER A 87 27.14 -3.18 0.83
C SER A 87 25.89 -2.76 0.04
N MET A 88 26.00 -2.78 -1.29
CA MET A 88 24.92 -2.37 -2.20
C MET A 88 24.55 -3.50 -3.16
N SER A 89 23.26 -3.65 -3.44
CA SER A 89 22.75 -4.55 -4.49
C SER A 89 21.64 -3.87 -5.27
N ASP A 90 21.57 -4.12 -6.59
CA ASP A 90 20.48 -3.62 -7.42
C ASP A 90 19.14 -4.20 -6.96
N LEU A 91 18.11 -3.36 -6.92
CA LEU A 91 16.73 -3.73 -6.69
C LEU A 91 15.97 -3.58 -8.00
N TYR A 92 15.59 -4.72 -8.59
CA TYR A 92 14.72 -4.72 -9.77
C TYR A 92 13.28 -4.49 -9.33
N VAL A 93 12.64 -3.49 -9.92
CA VAL A 93 11.23 -3.19 -9.73
C VAL A 93 10.53 -3.47 -11.05
N ASP A 94 9.66 -4.47 -11.08
CA ASP A 94 8.87 -4.78 -12.26
C ASP A 94 7.73 -3.76 -12.40
N LEU A 95 7.88 -2.84 -13.35
CA LEU A 95 6.89 -1.79 -13.59
C LEU A 95 5.55 -2.35 -14.12
N ASN A 96 5.52 -3.60 -14.59
CA ASN A 96 4.28 -4.26 -15.03
C ASN A 96 3.38 -4.70 -13.87
N ASN A 97 3.89 -4.66 -12.65
CA ASN A 97 3.13 -4.94 -11.43
C ASN A 97 2.34 -3.73 -10.93
N PHE A 98 2.54 -2.55 -11.53
CA PHE A 98 1.80 -1.35 -11.20
C PHE A 98 0.63 -1.16 -12.14
N TYR A 99 -0.46 -0.62 -11.61
CA TYR A 99 -1.69 -0.38 -12.33
C TYR A 99 -2.30 0.95 -11.89
N ASN A 100 -3.01 1.58 -12.82
CA ASN A 100 -3.90 2.70 -12.52
C ASN A 100 -5.29 2.43 -13.10
N GLY A 101 -6.31 3.10 -12.56
CA GLY A 101 -7.67 2.81 -12.98
C GLY A 101 -8.73 3.60 -12.23
N HIS A 102 -9.91 3.02 -12.21
CA HIS A 102 -11.09 3.63 -11.62
C HIS A 102 -12.13 2.57 -11.23
N LEU A 103 -13.12 2.99 -10.45
CA LEU A 103 -14.29 2.18 -10.13
C LEU A 103 -15.17 2.00 -11.38
N SER A 104 -15.63 0.78 -11.61
CA SER A 104 -16.54 0.46 -12.71
C SER A 104 -17.86 1.21 -12.55
N GLY A 105 -18.26 1.94 -13.59
CA GLY A 105 -19.47 2.77 -13.57
C GLY A 105 -19.29 4.17 -12.95
N ASP A 106 -18.16 4.44 -12.30
CA ASP A 106 -17.82 5.78 -11.79
C ASP A 106 -16.32 6.07 -11.97
N SER A 107 -16.01 6.74 -13.08
CA SER A 107 -14.62 7.08 -13.41
C SER A 107 -14.06 8.24 -12.57
N SER A 108 -14.88 8.89 -11.74
CA SER A 108 -14.40 9.92 -10.80
C SER A 108 -13.66 9.31 -9.62
N VAL A 109 -14.02 8.08 -9.23
CA VAL A 109 -13.31 7.30 -8.21
C VAL A 109 -12.09 6.65 -8.85
N LYS A 110 -10.90 7.15 -8.53
CA LYS A 110 -9.63 6.67 -9.09
C LYS A 110 -9.04 5.56 -8.24
N ALA A 111 -8.18 4.74 -8.84
CA ALA A 111 -7.41 3.74 -8.11
C ALA A 111 -5.98 3.65 -8.64
N ASP A 112 -5.03 3.58 -7.72
CA ASP A 112 -3.66 3.15 -7.98
C ASP A 112 -3.46 1.80 -7.30
N ALA A 113 -2.83 0.86 -7.99
CA ALA A 113 -2.65 -0.48 -7.47
C ALA A 113 -1.28 -1.08 -7.83
N PHE A 114 -0.87 -2.02 -7.00
CA PHE A 114 0.32 -2.83 -7.17
C PHE A 114 -0.04 -4.29 -6.85
N VAL A 115 0.56 -5.24 -7.58
CA VAL A 115 0.37 -6.67 -7.30
C VAL A 115 1.70 -7.40 -7.34
N GLU A 116 1.97 -8.20 -6.31
CA GLU A 116 3.14 -9.05 -6.23
C GLU A 116 2.72 -10.39 -5.62
N ASP A 117 3.12 -11.49 -6.26
CA ASP A 117 2.76 -12.85 -5.84
C ASP A 117 1.25 -13.07 -5.60
N GLY A 118 0.41 -12.35 -6.36
CA GLY A 118 -1.05 -12.41 -6.26
C GLY A 118 -1.65 -11.63 -5.08
N ILE A 119 -0.82 -10.96 -4.28
CA ILE A 119 -1.24 -10.06 -3.21
C ILE A 119 -1.35 -8.64 -3.76
N TRP A 120 -2.52 -8.03 -3.56
CA TRP A 120 -2.81 -6.69 -4.06
C TRP A 120 -2.59 -5.64 -2.98
N THR A 121 -2.01 -4.52 -3.41
CA THR A 121 -2.03 -3.25 -2.70
C THR A 121 -2.80 -2.25 -3.57
N ALA A 122 -3.71 -1.48 -3.00
CA ALA A 122 -4.43 -0.45 -3.74
C ALA A 122 -4.82 0.74 -2.87
N ASN A 123 -4.72 1.94 -3.44
CA ASN A 123 -5.36 3.14 -2.92
C ASN A 123 -6.50 3.52 -3.86
N ILE A 124 -7.71 3.67 -3.30
CA ILE A 124 -8.92 4.02 -4.02
C ILE A 124 -9.38 5.38 -3.53
N TYR A 125 -9.32 6.36 -4.41
CA TYR A 125 -9.59 7.76 -4.14
C TYR A 125 -11.04 8.06 -4.50
N ASP A 126 -11.87 8.20 -3.48
CA ASP A 126 -13.22 8.75 -3.59
C ASP A 126 -13.19 10.22 -3.17
N LYS A 127 -14.28 10.96 -3.41
CA LYS A 127 -14.36 12.40 -3.17
C LYS A 127 -14.02 12.80 -1.72
N ASP A 128 -14.53 12.03 -0.76
CA ASP A 128 -14.47 12.36 0.66
C ASP A 128 -13.66 11.34 1.48
N GLU A 129 -13.08 10.33 0.84
CA GLU A 129 -12.38 9.24 1.53
C GLU A 129 -11.36 8.54 0.63
N ILE A 130 -10.29 8.03 1.24
CA ILE A 130 -9.34 7.14 0.57
C ILE A 130 -9.40 5.77 1.24
N TYR A 131 -9.60 4.73 0.44
CA TYR A 131 -9.61 3.35 0.91
C TYR A 131 -8.29 2.69 0.54
N THR A 132 -7.62 2.10 1.52
CA THR A 132 -6.35 1.39 1.31
C THR A 132 -6.57 -0.10 1.52
N LEU A 133 -6.15 -0.89 0.54
CA LEU A 133 -5.95 -2.34 0.62
C LEU A 133 -4.44 -2.59 0.64
N GLU A 134 -3.93 -3.35 1.61
CA GLU A 134 -2.50 -3.68 1.66
C GLU A 134 -2.23 -5.03 2.34
N PRO A 135 -1.02 -5.61 2.18
CA PRO A 135 -0.65 -6.86 2.84
C PRO A 135 -0.75 -6.76 4.36
N SER A 136 -1.27 -7.82 5.00
CA SER A 136 -1.40 -7.86 6.46
C SER A 136 -0.08 -8.20 7.19
N SER A 137 0.90 -8.78 6.49
CA SER A 137 2.14 -9.29 7.10
C SER A 137 3.01 -8.26 7.83
N PRO A 138 3.01 -6.95 7.50
CA PRO A 138 3.73 -5.96 8.30
C PRO A 138 3.06 -5.68 9.65
N HIS A 139 1.79 -6.08 9.83
CA HIS A 139 0.94 -5.63 10.94
C HIS A 139 0.40 -6.77 11.80
N LEU A 140 0.05 -7.90 11.18
CA LEU A 140 -0.64 -9.00 11.81
C LEU A 140 0.21 -10.29 11.75
N PRO A 141 0.11 -11.18 12.74
CA PRO A 141 0.68 -12.51 12.65
C PRO A 141 0.17 -13.25 11.40
N LYS A 142 1.03 -14.09 10.82
CA LYS A 142 0.64 -14.91 9.66
C LYS A 142 -0.56 -15.78 10.01
N SER A 143 -1.54 -15.83 9.10
CA SER A 143 -2.79 -16.56 9.26
C SER A 143 -3.26 -17.09 7.91
N ASP A 144 -3.94 -18.23 7.91
CA ASP A 144 -4.59 -18.75 6.70
C ASP A 144 -5.95 -18.08 6.43
N ASN A 145 -6.46 -17.29 7.39
CA ASN A 145 -7.75 -16.62 7.28
C ASN A 145 -7.66 -15.23 6.63
N HIS A 146 -6.47 -14.63 6.59
CA HIS A 146 -6.26 -13.32 6.00
C HIS A 146 -4.89 -13.19 5.37
N THR A 147 -4.81 -12.42 4.30
CA THR A 147 -3.54 -12.02 3.68
C THR A 147 -3.41 -10.51 3.55
N MET A 148 -4.52 -9.77 3.63
CA MET A 148 -4.56 -8.31 3.46
C MET A 148 -5.46 -7.67 4.51
N ILE A 149 -5.28 -6.36 4.71
CA ILE A 149 -6.17 -5.50 5.48
C ILE A 149 -6.76 -4.43 4.55
N VAL A 150 -7.95 -3.94 4.89
CA VAL A 150 -8.61 -2.81 4.23
C VAL A 150 -9.03 -1.80 5.28
N TYR A 151 -8.71 -0.54 5.09
CA TYR A 151 -9.07 0.53 6.00
C TYR A 151 -9.31 1.85 5.26
N LYS A 152 -9.89 2.82 5.97
CA LYS A 152 -10.07 4.18 5.48
C LYS A 152 -8.93 5.05 5.95
N GLN A 153 -8.54 6.03 5.16
CA GLN A 153 -7.55 7.03 5.59
C GLN A 153 -8.03 7.80 6.82
N SER A 154 -9.34 8.03 6.96
CA SER A 154 -9.93 8.64 8.16
C SER A 154 -9.81 7.79 9.44
N ASP A 155 -9.56 6.49 9.32
CA ASP A 155 -9.34 5.59 10.47
C ASP A 155 -7.88 5.63 10.96
N ILE A 156 -6.96 6.30 10.25
CA ILE A 156 -5.57 6.45 10.68
C ILE A 156 -5.47 7.34 11.92
N VAL A 157 -4.77 6.85 12.94
CA VAL A 157 -4.46 7.60 14.17
C VAL A 157 -3.12 8.33 13.98
N TRP A 158 -3.17 9.53 13.40
CA TRP A 158 -1.95 10.29 13.07
C TRP A 158 -1.07 10.62 14.27
N ASP A 159 -1.66 10.90 15.43
CA ASP A 159 -0.95 11.24 16.66
C ASP A 159 -0.06 10.09 17.17
N SER A 160 -0.40 8.83 16.87
CA SER A 160 0.42 7.68 17.27
C SER A 160 1.55 7.40 16.29
N ILE A 161 1.42 7.86 15.03
CA ILE A 161 2.42 7.66 13.97
C ILE A 161 3.49 8.76 14.02
N TYR A 162 3.09 10.00 14.32
CA TYR A 162 3.98 11.16 14.43
C TYR A 162 3.74 11.87 15.78
N PRO A 163 4.22 11.29 16.89
CA PRO A 163 3.98 11.86 18.23
C PRO A 163 4.61 13.26 18.39
N ASP A 164 5.62 13.57 17.59
CA ASP A 164 6.28 14.89 17.51
C ASP A 164 5.45 15.95 16.76
N LEU A 165 4.44 15.53 15.99
CA LEU A 165 3.54 16.41 15.25
C LEU A 165 2.15 16.54 15.90
N ALA A 166 1.89 15.81 16.99
CA ALA A 166 0.63 15.84 17.72
C ALA A 166 0.31 17.27 18.20
N GLY A 167 -0.83 17.82 17.72
CA GLY A 167 -1.28 19.19 18.03
C GLY A 167 -0.90 20.26 17.00
N SER A 168 -0.32 19.90 15.86
CA SER A 168 -0.06 20.85 14.77
C SER A 168 -1.37 21.21 14.02
N PRO A 169 -1.68 22.50 13.81
CA PRO A 169 -2.97 22.94 13.26
C PRO A 169 -3.25 22.56 11.80
N ASN A 170 -2.31 21.92 11.09
CA ASN A 170 -2.40 21.61 9.66
C ASN A 170 -2.74 20.14 9.32
N GLN A 171 -3.29 19.35 10.25
CA GLN A 171 -3.66 17.95 10.02
C GLN A 171 -5.13 17.72 9.58
N LYS A 172 -5.81 18.73 9.03
CA LYS A 172 -7.21 18.59 8.54
C LYS A 172 -7.30 18.60 7.03
#